data_AF-A0A7W6LX34-F1
#
_entry.id   AF-A0A7W6LX34-F1
#
_cell.length_a   1.000
_cell.length_b   1.000
_cell.length_c   1.000
_cell.angle_alpha   90.00
_cell.angle_beta   90.00
_cell.angle_gamma   90.00
#
_symmetry.space_group_name_H-M   'P 1'
#
loop_
_entity.id
_entity.type
_entity.pdbx_description
1 polymer ?
#
loop_
_entity_poly.entity_id
_entity_poly.type
_entity_poly.pdbx_seq_one_letter_code
_entity_poly.pdbx_strand_id
1 'polypeptide(L)'
;MPSTLLYKSALIAALAGVSFIAHPAEAGIIEEVPTTWRLQNYIGNHEIAVWYSSAAGCTSGKLGFSGATAEELNRFQSTVLNAKVTGRPVGIAFSETCVMRDF
;
A
#
# COMPACT_ATOMS: atom_id res chain seq x y z
N MET A 1 -62.52 13.87 4.92
CA MET A 1 -61.55 13.36 3.95
C MET A 1 -60.27 14.19 4.09
N PRO A 2 -59.21 13.61 4.67
CA PRO A 2 -57.91 14.27 4.90
C PRO A 2 -56.97 13.99 3.74
N SER A 3 -56.05 14.90 3.37
CA SER A 3 -54.70 14.61 2.81
C SER A 3 -54.06 15.80 2.07
N THR A 4 -53.66 16.86 2.79
CA THR A 4 -52.77 17.92 2.22
C THR A 4 -51.49 18.14 3.03
N LEU A 5 -51.22 17.28 4.02
CA LEU A 5 -50.05 17.37 4.92
C LEU A 5 -48.85 16.53 4.48
N LEU A 6 -48.87 15.95 3.29
CA LEU A 6 -47.85 14.99 2.83
C LEU A 6 -46.86 15.55 1.79
N TYR A 7 -46.80 16.87 1.58
CA TYR A 7 -45.90 17.44 0.55
C TYR A 7 -44.67 18.18 1.11
N LYS A 8 -44.63 18.50 2.40
CA LYS A 8 -43.55 19.33 2.99
C LYS A 8 -42.35 18.55 3.55
N SER A 9 -42.40 17.22 3.54
CA SER A 9 -41.34 16.40 4.16
C SER A 9 -40.27 15.88 3.20
N ALA A 10 -40.36 16.20 1.90
CA ALA A 10 -39.53 15.59 0.86
C ALA A 10 -38.28 16.42 0.48
N LEU A 11 -37.81 17.33 1.33
CA LEU A 11 -36.72 18.26 0.96
C LEU A 11 -35.63 18.40 2.03
N ILE A 12 -35.43 17.39 2.87
CA ILE A 12 -34.26 17.29 3.77
C ILE A 12 -33.71 15.87 3.73
N ALA A 13 -33.36 15.41 2.53
CA ALA A 13 -32.54 14.23 2.33
C ALA A 13 -31.52 14.51 1.21
N ALA A 14 -30.90 15.69 1.26
CA ALA A 14 -29.61 15.90 0.61
C ALA A 14 -28.60 15.09 1.42
N LEU A 15 -28.59 13.77 1.21
CA LEU A 15 -27.56 12.88 1.70
C LEU A 15 -26.22 13.49 1.30
N ALA A 16 -25.46 13.88 2.31
CA ALA A 16 -24.04 14.14 2.20
C ALA A 16 -23.39 12.86 1.65
N GLY A 17 -23.29 12.77 0.33
CA GLY A 17 -22.50 11.79 -0.38
C GLY A 17 -21.03 12.14 -0.20
N VAL A 18 -20.51 11.92 1.00
CA VAL A 18 -19.07 11.84 1.20
C VAL A 18 -18.66 10.53 0.58
N SER A 19 -18.19 10.58 -0.66
CA SER A 19 -17.57 9.44 -1.32
C SER A 19 -16.35 9.03 -0.48
N PHE A 20 -16.53 8.02 0.38
CA PHE A 20 -15.41 7.36 1.03
C PHE A 20 -14.62 6.66 -0.07
N ILE A 21 -13.52 7.27 -0.47
CA ILE A 21 -12.54 6.62 -1.33
C ILE A 21 -11.98 5.45 -0.50
N ALA A 22 -12.46 4.24 -0.76
CA ALA A 22 -12.01 3.04 -0.09
C ALA A 22 -10.55 2.79 -0.49
N HIS A 23 -9.62 3.20 0.36
CA HIS A 23 -8.23 2.81 0.24
C HIS A 23 -8.09 1.40 0.83
N PRO A 24 -7.33 0.49 0.19
CA PRO A 24 -7.04 -0.80 0.80
C PRO A 24 -6.33 -0.57 2.14
N ALA A 25 -6.73 -1.33 3.17
CA ALA A 25 -6.20 -1.16 4.52
C ALA A 25 -4.67 -1.33 4.53
N GLU A 26 -3.98 -0.35 5.14
CA GLU A 26 -2.56 -0.46 5.46
C GLU A 26 -2.42 -1.50 6.58
N ALA A 27 -1.63 -2.54 6.33
CA ALA A 27 -1.32 -3.56 7.32
C ALA A 27 -0.23 -3.10 8.29
N GLY A 28 0.67 -2.24 7.83
CA GLY A 28 1.68 -1.64 8.69
C GLY A 28 2.78 -0.93 7.94
N ILE A 29 3.74 -0.46 8.74
CA ILE A 29 4.94 0.25 8.31
C ILE A 29 6.15 -0.50 8.83
N ILE A 30 7.16 -0.65 7.97
CA ILE A 30 8.49 -1.13 8.32
C ILE A 30 9.43 0.06 8.33
N GLU A 31 10.19 0.22 9.41
CA GLU A 31 11.34 1.13 9.46
C GLU A 31 12.56 0.36 9.93
N GLU A 32 13.35 -0.16 8.99
CA GLU A 32 14.53 -0.96 9.34
C GLU A 32 15.67 -0.81 8.34
N VAL A 33 16.89 -1.07 8.81
CA VAL A 33 18.04 -1.19 7.92
C VAL A 33 17.92 -2.52 7.17
N PRO A 34 17.83 -2.52 5.83
CA PRO A 34 17.48 -3.71 5.04
C PRO A 34 18.66 -4.69 4.89
N THR A 35 19.35 -5.02 5.98
CA THR A 35 20.58 -5.85 5.97
C THR A 35 20.32 -7.26 5.44
N THR A 36 19.28 -7.92 5.95
CA THR A 36 18.90 -9.31 5.62
C THR A 36 18.04 -9.43 4.36
N TRP A 37 17.58 -8.30 3.81
CA TRP A 37 16.61 -8.33 2.71
C TRP A 37 17.22 -8.94 1.46
N ARG A 38 16.46 -9.82 0.80
CA ARG A 38 16.80 -10.34 -0.52
C ARG A 38 15.87 -9.73 -1.57
N LEU A 39 16.45 -8.99 -2.52
CA LEU A 39 15.74 -8.49 -3.68
C LEU A 39 15.78 -9.53 -4.79
N GLN A 40 14.62 -9.92 -5.33
CA GLN A 40 14.51 -10.84 -6.45
C GLN A 40 13.68 -10.22 -7.57
N ASN A 41 14.27 -10.15 -8.76
CA ASN A 41 13.62 -9.64 -9.96
C ASN A 41 13.01 -10.80 -10.75
N TYR A 42 11.70 -10.76 -10.98
CA TYR A 42 10.98 -11.74 -11.80
C TYR A 42 10.67 -11.12 -13.17
N ILE A 43 11.54 -11.42 -14.14
CA ILE A 43 11.54 -10.83 -15.49
C ILE A 43 10.21 -11.04 -16.23
N GLY A 44 9.48 -12.13 -15.95
CA GLY A 44 8.22 -12.43 -16.64
C GLY A 44 7.04 -11.53 -16.27
N ASN A 45 7.02 -10.99 -15.04
CA ASN A 45 5.89 -10.22 -14.53
C ASN A 45 6.23 -8.75 -14.22
N HIS A 46 7.48 -8.33 -14.50
CA HIS A 46 7.99 -7.01 -14.09
C HIS A 46 7.76 -6.75 -12.59
N GLU A 47 8.03 -7.75 -11.77
CA GLU A 47 7.87 -7.65 -10.31
C GLU A 47 9.22 -7.78 -9.60
N ILE A 48 9.40 -6.94 -8.57
CA ILE A 48 10.45 -7.14 -7.56
C ILE A 48 9.78 -7.69 -6.32
N ALA A 49 10.29 -8.83 -5.84
CA ALA A 49 9.99 -9.31 -4.50
C ALA A 49 11.13 -8.97 -3.55
N VAL A 50 10.77 -8.41 -2.41
CA VAL A 50 11.63 -8.33 -1.21
C VAL A 50 11.30 -9.54 -0.36
N TRP A 51 12.32 -10.23 0.13
CA TRP A 51 12.16 -11.33 1.08
C TRP A 51 12.90 -11.02 2.39
N TYR A 52 12.42 -11.63 3.48
CA TYR A 52 12.99 -11.55 4.81
C TYR A 52 12.99 -10.14 5.42
N SER A 53 11.99 -9.33 5.04
CA SER A 53 11.68 -8.10 5.77
C SER A 53 10.97 -8.40 7.09
N SER A 54 10.86 -7.40 7.96
CA SER A 54 10.03 -7.47 9.17
C SER A 54 8.52 -7.29 8.92
N ALA A 55 8.05 -7.37 7.68
CA ALA A 55 6.63 -7.29 7.32
C ALA A 55 5.78 -8.33 8.07
N ALA A 56 5.14 -7.93 9.16
CA ALA A 56 4.27 -8.80 9.93
C ALA A 56 3.08 -9.27 9.08
N GLY A 57 2.70 -10.55 9.23
CA GLY A 57 1.60 -11.14 8.45
C GLY A 57 1.98 -11.56 7.03
N CYS A 58 3.16 -11.19 6.53
CA CYS A 58 3.63 -11.61 5.22
C CYS A 58 4.54 -12.85 5.30
N THR A 59 4.23 -13.87 4.50
CA THR A 59 5.00 -15.12 4.46
C THR A 59 6.47 -14.84 4.20
N SER A 60 7.33 -15.20 5.15
CA SER A 60 8.78 -14.95 5.11
C SER A 60 9.15 -13.48 4.90
N GLY A 61 8.32 -12.54 5.37
CA GLY A 61 8.51 -11.11 5.16
C GLY A 61 8.49 -10.72 3.67
N LYS A 62 7.78 -11.50 2.84
CA LYS A 62 7.68 -11.24 1.40
C LYS A 62 6.85 -9.99 1.16
N LEU A 63 7.44 -9.01 0.49
CA LEU A 63 6.73 -7.84 -0.04
C LEU A 63 6.91 -7.78 -1.55
N GLY A 64 5.87 -7.35 -2.26
CA GLY A 64 5.91 -7.16 -3.71
C GLY A 64 5.28 -5.85 -4.14
N PHE A 65 5.32 -5.59 -5.44
CA PHE A 65 4.64 -4.48 -6.08
C PHE A 65 3.38 -4.97 -6.78
N SER A 66 2.43 -4.06 -7.03
CA SER A 66 1.25 -4.33 -7.86
C SER A 66 1.08 -3.17 -8.83
N GLY A 67 1.29 -3.42 -10.11
CA GLY A 67 1.14 -2.40 -11.16
C GLY A 67 2.20 -1.28 -11.15
N ALA A 68 3.36 -1.50 -10.52
CA ALA A 68 4.45 -0.52 -10.52
C ALA A 68 5.11 -0.38 -11.90
N THR A 69 5.51 0.84 -12.22
CA THR A 69 6.29 1.17 -13.41
C THR A 69 7.75 0.73 -13.28
N ALA A 70 8.44 0.58 -14.40
CA ALA A 70 9.88 0.28 -14.38
C ALA A 70 10.69 1.36 -13.64
N GLU A 71 10.28 2.62 -13.71
CA GLU A 71 10.91 3.73 -13.00
C GLU A 71 10.79 3.57 -11.47
N GLU A 72 9.58 3.27 -10.97
CA GLU A 72 9.35 3.02 -9.54
C GLU A 72 10.16 1.84 -9.03
N LEU A 73 10.23 0.75 -9.81
CA LEU A 73 11.01 -0.43 -9.48
C LEU A 73 12.52 -0.11 -9.42
N ASN A 74 13.03 0.66 -10.38
CA ASN A 74 14.44 1.08 -10.40
C ASN A 74 14.77 2.03 -9.23
N ARG A 75 13.86 2.95 -8.92
CA ARG A 75 13.98 3.84 -7.76
C ARG A 75 14.03 3.03 -6.47
N PHE A 76 13.12 2.07 -6.31
CA PHE A 76 13.08 1.20 -5.14
C PHE A 76 14.37 0.40 -4.96
N GLN A 77 14.86 -0.26 -6.03
CA GLN A 77 16.12 -1.01 -5.96
C GLN A 77 17.28 -0.10 -5.54
N SER A 78 17.37 1.10 -6.11
CA SER A 78 18.42 2.06 -5.77
C SER A 78 18.33 2.50 -4.32
N THR A 79 17.12 2.80 -3.81
CA THR A 79 16.88 3.17 -2.41
C THR A 79 17.33 2.05 -1.46
N VAL A 80 16.89 0.80 -1.69
CA VAL A 80 17.23 -0.32 -0.81
C VAL A 80 18.73 -0.64 -0.86
N LEU A 81 19.35 -0.63 -2.04
CA LEU A 81 20.79 -0.86 -2.17
C LEU A 81 21.61 0.24 -1.49
N ASN A 82 21.21 1.50 -1.65
CA ASN A 82 21.85 2.63 -0.97
C ASN A 82 21.68 2.52 0.55
N ALA A 83 20.50 2.18 1.04
CA ALA A 83 20.22 1.96 2.45
C ALA A 83 21.08 0.82 3.04
N LYS A 84 21.25 -0.28 2.31
CA LYS A 84 22.17 -1.38 2.67
C LYS A 84 23.61 -0.89 2.82
N VAL A 85 24.11 -0.13 1.85
CA VAL A 85 25.51 0.36 1.85
C VAL A 85 25.75 1.40 2.94
N THR A 86 24.77 2.28 3.18
CA THR A 86 24.89 3.38 4.14
C THR A 86 24.48 3.02 5.56
N GLY A 87 23.92 1.83 5.77
CA GLY A 87 23.39 1.41 7.07
C GLY A 87 22.22 2.26 7.55
N ARG A 88 21.43 2.82 6.63
CA ARG A 88 20.28 3.67 6.93
C ARG A 88 18.97 2.87 6.82
N PRO A 89 17.96 3.19 7.64
CA PRO A 89 16.67 2.53 7.54
C PRO A 89 15.93 2.96 6.27
N VAL A 90 15.09 2.06 5.75
CA VAL A 90 14.05 2.38 4.76
C VAL A 90 12.68 2.32 5.44
N GLY A 91 11.80 3.24 5.08
CA GLY A 91 10.39 3.18 5.41
C GLY A 91 9.66 2.38 4.33
N ILE A 92 8.79 1.43 4.69
CA ILE A 92 7.87 0.80 3.71
C ILE A 92 6.49 0.68 4.34
N ALA A 93 5.49 1.28 3.69
CA ALA A 93 4.09 1.03 3.97
C ALA A 93 3.57 -0.11 3.09
N PHE A 94 2.82 -1.05 3.67
CA PHE A 94 2.28 -2.21 2.94
C PHE A 94 0.85 -2.53 3.35
N SER A 95 0.08 -3.18 2.46
CA SER A 95 -1.28 -3.65 2.76
C SER A 95 -1.31 -5.10 3.24
N GLU A 96 -2.46 -5.55 3.75
CA GLU A 96 -2.67 -6.93 4.27
C GLU A 96 -2.38 -8.03 3.25
N THR A 97 -2.40 -7.70 1.97
CA THR A 97 -2.04 -8.59 0.85
C THR A 97 -0.55 -8.60 0.51
N CYS A 98 0.32 -8.03 1.36
CA CYS A 98 1.77 -7.99 1.19
C CYS A 98 2.24 -7.24 -0.07
N VAL A 99 1.49 -6.21 -0.42
CA VAL A 99 1.80 -5.29 -1.52
C VAL A 99 2.28 -3.98 -0.93
N MET A 100 3.45 -3.52 -1.38
CA MET A 100 4.02 -2.22 -1.03
C MET A 100 3.13 -1.10 -1.58
N ARG A 101 2.92 -0.09 -0.76
CA ARG A 101 2.12 1.10 -1.06
C ARG A 101 2.98 2.35 -1.19
N ASP A 102 3.99 2.46 -0.34
CA ASP A 102 4.94 3.57 -0.34
C ASP A 102 6.30 3.14 0.22
N PHE A 103 7.37 3.87 -0.13
CA PHE A 103 8.75 3.59 0.29
C PHE A 103 9.69 4.81 0.20
#